data_AF-A0A0U5FA90-F1
#
_entry.id   AF-A0A0U5FA90-F1
#
_cell.length_a   1.000
_cell.length_b   1.000
_cell.length_c   1.000
_cell.angle_alpha   90.00
_cell.angle_beta   90.00
_cell.angle_gamma   90.00
#
_symmetry.space_group_name_H-M   'P 1'
#
loop_
_entity.id
_entity.type
_entity.pdbx_description
1 polymer ?
#
loop_
_entity_poly.entity_id
_entity_poly.type
_entity_poly.pdbx_seq_one_letter_code
_entity_poly.pdbx_strand_id
1 'polypeptide(L)'
;MQASRENLTAALARADEASRGARVERIEWLAKHYFSPGVVMGDLAVLHMLKEARLCFISGHFVGALLLATSFIEQTLSEELEKVAPKKKWGTFKQMIDAGQERLQLPGDLFVRTDKLRSLRNPFTHRKAPDHADAFGTRFLAQKVHPTKILEADAKLAMEVMYEWFRLTLKSA
;
A
#
# COMPACT_ATOMS: atom_id res chain seq x y z
N MET A 1 -9.22 -25.63 26.82
CA MET A 1 -9.58 -26.53 25.70
C MET A 1 -8.30 -26.82 24.93
N GLN A 2 -7.87 -28.08 24.85
CA GLN A 2 -6.60 -28.44 24.20
C GLN A 2 -6.75 -28.35 22.68
N ALA A 3 -5.83 -27.67 22.00
CA ALA A 3 -5.87 -27.49 20.56
C ALA A 3 -5.53 -28.82 19.86
N SER A 4 -6.56 -29.57 19.44
CA SER A 4 -6.37 -30.72 18.53
C SER A 4 -6.30 -30.24 17.08
N ARG A 5 -5.59 -30.99 16.24
CA ARG A 5 -5.49 -30.70 14.79
C ARG A 5 -6.88 -30.57 14.15
N GLU A 6 -7.80 -31.45 14.51
CA GLU A 6 -9.18 -31.45 14.02
C GLU A 6 -9.92 -30.15 14.39
N ASN A 7 -9.83 -29.72 15.66
CA ASN A 7 -10.45 -28.48 16.12
C ASN A 7 -9.86 -27.25 15.42
N LEU A 8 -8.54 -27.24 15.18
CA LEU A 8 -7.85 -26.17 14.46
C LEU A 8 -8.29 -26.11 12.99
N THR A 9 -8.35 -27.26 12.29
CA THR A 9 -8.83 -27.32 10.90
C THR A 9 -10.27 -26.84 10.78
N ALA A 10 -11.17 -27.27 11.68
CA ALA A 10 -12.55 -26.81 11.69
C ALA A 10 -12.67 -25.29 11.98
N ALA A 11 -11.83 -24.76 12.88
CA ALA A 11 -11.78 -23.33 13.16
C ALA A 11 -11.30 -22.51 11.95
N LEU A 12 -10.27 -22.97 11.25
CA LEU A 12 -9.78 -22.34 10.02
C LEU A 12 -10.84 -22.36 8.92
N ALA A 13 -11.52 -23.49 8.70
CA ALA A 13 -12.58 -23.58 7.69
C ALA A 13 -13.70 -22.55 7.94
N ARG A 14 -14.12 -22.35 9.20
CA ARG A 14 -15.10 -21.32 9.55
C ARG A 14 -14.59 -19.90 9.31
N ALA A 15 -13.34 -19.61 9.64
CA ALA A 15 -12.74 -18.31 9.40
C ALA A 15 -12.59 -18.02 7.89
N ASP A 16 -12.26 -19.04 7.10
CA ASP A 16 -12.18 -18.94 5.64
C ASP A 16 -13.54 -18.66 5.01
N GLU A 17 -14.58 -19.36 5.45
CA GLU A 17 -15.95 -19.12 4.99
C GLU A 17 -16.41 -17.69 5.34
N ALA A 18 -16.23 -17.29 6.60
CA ALA A 18 -16.65 -15.97 7.08
C ALA A 18 -15.96 -14.80 6.35
N SER A 19 -14.72 -14.99 5.87
CA SER A 19 -13.96 -13.97 5.15
C SER A 19 -14.11 -14.03 3.62
N ARG A 20 -14.70 -15.10 3.07
CA ARG A 20 -14.74 -15.35 1.62
C ARG A 20 -15.42 -14.22 0.85
N GLY A 21 -16.62 -13.81 1.26
CA GLY A 21 -17.37 -12.75 0.58
C GLY A 21 -16.58 -11.43 0.50
N ALA A 22 -16.03 -10.98 1.63
CA ALA A 22 -15.21 -9.77 1.68
C ALA A 22 -13.93 -9.88 0.83
N ARG A 23 -13.31 -11.07 0.74
CA ARG A 23 -12.16 -11.31 -0.16
C ARG A 23 -12.55 -11.17 -1.62
N VAL A 24 -13.71 -11.69 -2.02
CA VAL A 24 -14.24 -11.56 -3.39
C VAL A 24 -14.45 -10.09 -3.75
N GLU A 25 -15.14 -9.32 -2.92
CA GLU A 25 -15.36 -7.88 -3.15
C GLU A 25 -14.05 -7.10 -3.34
N ARG A 26 -13.01 -7.45 -2.58
CA ARG A 26 -11.68 -6.83 -2.69
C ARG A 26 -10.95 -7.25 -3.95
N ILE A 27 -11.08 -8.49 -4.38
CA ILE A 27 -10.50 -8.98 -5.65
C ILE A 27 -11.19 -8.26 -6.82
N GLU A 28 -12.51 -8.14 -6.82
CA GLU A 28 -13.27 -7.40 -7.83
C GLU A 28 -12.89 -5.93 -7.86
N TRP A 29 -12.71 -5.30 -6.69
CA TRP A 29 -12.24 -3.93 -6.61
C TRP A 29 -10.83 -3.80 -7.20
N LEU A 30 -9.89 -4.67 -6.81
CA LEU A 30 -8.51 -4.66 -7.33
C LEU A 30 -8.45 -4.88 -8.84
N ALA A 31 -9.31 -5.71 -9.41
CA ALA A 31 -9.34 -5.99 -10.85
C ALA A 31 -9.58 -4.74 -11.71
N LYS A 32 -10.13 -3.66 -11.13
CA LYS A 32 -10.31 -2.38 -11.81
C LYS A 32 -9.03 -1.55 -11.93
N HIS A 33 -8.03 -1.86 -11.10
CA HIS A 33 -6.76 -1.12 -11.00
C HIS A 33 -5.57 -1.97 -11.48
N TYR A 34 -5.68 -3.29 -11.32
CA TYR A 34 -4.68 -4.24 -11.78
C TYR A 34 -4.77 -4.39 -13.30
N PHE A 35 -3.62 -4.28 -13.96
CA PHE A 35 -3.44 -4.78 -15.32
C PHE A 35 -2.45 -5.94 -15.26
N SER A 36 -2.61 -6.93 -16.13
CA SER A 36 -1.68 -8.06 -16.26
C SER A 36 -0.66 -7.73 -17.34
N PRO A 37 0.49 -7.11 -17.01
CA PRO A 37 1.60 -7.10 -17.94
C PRO A 37 2.03 -8.54 -18.22
N GLY A 38 2.59 -8.80 -19.41
CA GLY A 38 3.19 -10.09 -19.74
C GLY A 38 4.43 -10.35 -18.89
N VAL A 39 5.61 -10.38 -19.51
CA VAL A 39 6.86 -10.48 -18.75
C VAL A 39 7.20 -9.10 -18.18
N VAL A 40 7.33 -9.01 -16.85
CA VAL A 40 7.76 -7.81 -16.13
C VAL A 40 9.21 -8.00 -15.71
N MET A 41 10.08 -7.07 -16.10
CA MET A 41 11.42 -6.95 -15.53
C MET A 41 11.43 -5.90 -14.42
N GLY A 42 12.09 -6.20 -13.31
CA GLY A 42 12.23 -5.30 -12.17
C GLY A 42 13.01 -5.94 -11.03
N ASP A 43 13.37 -5.15 -10.03
CA ASP A 43 13.98 -5.66 -8.81
C ASP A 43 13.06 -6.69 -8.12
N LEU A 44 13.64 -7.82 -7.72
CA LEU A 44 12.87 -8.94 -7.16
C LEU A 44 12.16 -8.55 -5.87
N ALA A 45 12.82 -7.78 -4.99
CA ALA A 45 12.21 -7.34 -3.74
C ALA A 45 11.05 -6.38 -4.01
N VAL A 46 11.19 -5.46 -4.97
CA VAL A 46 10.13 -4.54 -5.39
C VAL A 46 8.92 -5.30 -5.94
N LEU A 47 9.13 -6.27 -6.84
CA LEU A 47 8.04 -7.09 -7.38
C LEU A 47 7.36 -7.96 -6.30
N HIS A 48 8.11 -8.48 -5.34
CA HIS A 48 7.55 -9.21 -4.20
C HIS A 48 6.72 -8.32 -3.28
N MET A 49 7.14 -7.08 -3.00
CA MET A 49 6.34 -6.14 -2.21
C MET A 49 4.98 -5.86 -2.87
N LEU A 50 4.93 -5.68 -4.19
CA LEU A 50 3.67 -5.50 -4.93
C LEU A 50 2.75 -6.71 -4.76
N LYS A 51 3.29 -7.93 -4.86
CA LYS A 51 2.53 -9.17 -4.67
C LYS A 51 2.00 -9.31 -3.25
N GLU A 52 2.83 -9.05 -2.25
CA GLU A 52 2.44 -9.18 -0.84
C GLU A 52 1.45 -8.08 -0.42
N ALA A 53 1.61 -6.84 -0.89
CA ALA A 53 0.64 -5.77 -0.68
C ALA A 53 -0.75 -6.18 -1.14
N ARG A 54 -0.85 -6.80 -2.32
CA ARG A 54 -2.10 -7.35 -2.86
C ARG A 54 -2.69 -8.43 -1.97
N LEU A 55 -1.88 -9.37 -1.49
CA LEU A 55 -2.33 -10.44 -0.60
C LEU A 55 -2.82 -9.87 0.75
N CYS A 56 -2.10 -8.92 1.32
CA CYS A 56 -2.52 -8.21 2.52
C CYS A 56 -3.87 -7.52 2.32
N PHE A 57 -4.06 -6.83 1.20
CA PHE A 57 -5.32 -6.14 0.90
C PHE A 57 -6.48 -7.14 0.81
N ILE A 58 -6.34 -8.20 0.01
CA ILE A 58 -7.38 -9.22 -0.17
C ILE A 58 -7.77 -9.81 1.20
N SER A 59 -6.77 -10.23 1.98
CA SER A 59 -6.96 -10.85 3.29
C SER A 59 -7.43 -9.90 4.40
N GLY A 60 -7.58 -8.59 4.12
CA GLY A 60 -8.04 -7.60 5.10
C GLY A 60 -6.96 -7.13 6.08
N HIS A 61 -5.68 -7.41 5.81
CA HIS A 61 -4.53 -6.90 6.55
C HIS A 61 -4.15 -5.50 6.03
N PHE A 62 -5.05 -4.55 6.22
CA PHE A 62 -4.98 -3.23 5.58
C PHE A 62 -3.76 -2.39 5.95
N VAL A 63 -3.28 -2.47 7.20
CA VAL A 63 -2.02 -1.81 7.58
C VAL A 63 -0.85 -2.41 6.82
N GLY A 64 -0.79 -3.75 6.69
CA GLY A 64 0.24 -4.42 5.90
C GLY A 64 0.19 -4.00 4.42
N ALA A 65 -1.00 -3.92 3.84
CA ALA A 65 -1.19 -3.44 2.47
C ALA A 65 -0.69 -1.99 2.30
N LEU A 66 -1.06 -1.09 3.21
CA LEU A 66 -0.59 0.30 3.22
C LEU A 66 0.94 0.39 3.31
N LEU A 67 1.55 -0.34 4.24
CA LEU A 67 3.00 -0.31 4.44
C LEU A 67 3.75 -0.82 3.20
N LEU A 68 3.40 -2.00 2.70
CA LEU A 68 4.06 -2.60 1.54
C LEU A 68 3.85 -1.78 0.26
N ALA A 69 2.65 -1.23 0.04
CA ALA A 69 2.39 -0.33 -1.07
C ALA A 69 3.24 0.94 -1.00
N THR A 70 3.36 1.57 0.18
CA THR A 70 4.24 2.73 0.34
C THR A 70 5.70 2.41 0.14
N SER A 71 6.17 1.24 0.60
CA SER A 71 7.56 0.79 0.38
C SER A 71 7.85 0.51 -1.09
N PHE A 72 6.91 -0.10 -1.82
CA PHE A 72 7.01 -0.25 -3.28
C PHE A 72 7.16 1.11 -3.96
N ILE A 73 6.29 2.07 -3.63
CA ILE A 73 6.29 3.41 -4.22
C ILE A 73 7.62 4.12 -3.91
N GLU A 74 8.10 4.04 -2.67
CA GLU A 74 9.33 4.67 -2.23
C GLU A 74 10.55 4.15 -3.00
N GLN A 75 10.68 2.82 -3.15
CA GLN A 75 11.77 2.23 -3.94
C GLN A 75 11.68 2.59 -5.42
N THR A 76 10.48 2.48 -5.99
CA THR A 76 10.25 2.83 -7.40
C THR A 76 10.58 4.29 -7.67
N LEU A 77 10.14 5.21 -6.81
CA LEU A 77 10.45 6.62 -6.90
C LEU A 77 11.97 6.88 -6.77
N SER A 78 12.65 6.18 -5.86
CA SER A 78 14.10 6.28 -5.72
C SER A 78 14.79 5.87 -7.03
N GLU A 79 14.41 4.74 -7.63
CA GLU A 79 14.95 4.28 -8.90
C GLU A 79 14.72 5.29 -10.04
N GLU A 80 13.52 5.88 -10.14
CA GLU A 80 13.23 6.90 -11.16
C GLU A 80 14.06 8.17 -10.94
N LEU A 81 14.23 8.60 -9.69
CA LEU A 81 15.07 9.76 -9.35
C LEU A 81 16.55 9.53 -9.66
N GLU A 82 17.06 8.31 -9.46
CA GLU A 82 18.44 7.96 -9.78
C GLU A 82 18.77 8.11 -11.26
N LYS A 83 17.80 7.89 -12.16
CA LYS A 83 17.99 8.09 -13.61
C LYS A 83 18.22 9.55 -13.99
N VAL A 84 17.52 10.47 -13.33
CA VAL A 84 17.57 11.92 -13.64
C VAL A 84 18.55 12.70 -12.75
N ALA A 85 18.90 12.15 -11.59
CA ALA A 85 19.85 12.74 -10.65
C ALA A 85 20.80 11.67 -10.08
N PRO A 86 21.68 11.08 -10.90
CA PRO A 86 22.60 10.05 -10.45
C PRO A 86 23.45 10.53 -9.27
N LYS A 87 23.71 9.64 -8.31
CA LYS A 87 24.56 9.87 -7.11
C LYS A 87 23.97 10.81 -6.05
N LYS A 88 22.79 11.42 -6.26
CA LYS A 88 22.13 12.18 -5.20
C LYS A 88 21.48 11.23 -4.20
N LYS A 89 21.87 11.34 -2.93
CA LYS A 89 21.19 10.63 -1.84
C LYS A 89 20.01 11.45 -1.36
N TRP A 90 18.84 10.83 -1.33
CA TRP A 90 17.63 11.42 -0.78
C TRP A 90 17.48 10.97 0.68
N GLY A 91 17.14 11.89 1.58
CA GLY A 91 17.10 11.59 3.02
C GLY A 91 15.77 10.97 3.46
N THR A 92 14.66 11.62 3.12
CA THR A 92 13.32 11.22 3.58
C THR A 92 12.37 10.99 2.42
N PHE A 93 11.31 10.20 2.65
CA PHE A 93 10.27 9.99 1.64
C PHE A 93 9.63 11.29 1.16
N LYS A 94 9.45 12.29 2.05
CA LYS A 94 8.95 13.63 1.65
C LYS A 94 9.88 14.31 0.65
N GLN A 95 11.20 14.28 0.90
CA GLN A 95 12.18 14.88 0.00
C GLN A 95 12.22 14.18 -1.37
N MET A 96 12.01 12.86 -1.40
CA MET A 96 11.89 12.13 -2.66
C MET A 96 10.64 12.54 -3.44
N ILE A 97 9.49 12.68 -2.76
CA ILE A 97 8.24 13.13 -3.41
C ILE A 97 8.41 14.53 -4.01
N ASP A 98 8.96 15.46 -3.24
CA ASP A 98 9.19 16.84 -3.69
C ASP A 98 10.14 16.88 -4.90
N ALA A 99 11.24 16.14 -4.83
CA ALA A 99 12.18 16.05 -5.95
C ALA A 99 11.57 15.36 -7.17
N GLY A 100 10.73 14.35 -6.95
CA GLY A 100 10.00 13.66 -8.02
C GLY A 100 9.07 14.60 -8.76
N GLN A 101 8.31 15.40 -8.01
CA GLN A 101 7.40 16.40 -8.59
C GLN A 101 8.14 17.47 -9.41
N GLU A 102 9.35 17.85 -9.01
CA GLU A 102 10.16 18.83 -9.75
C GLU A 102 10.84 18.26 -11.00
N ARG A 103 11.19 16.97 -11.00
CA ARG A 103 12.17 16.40 -11.95
C ARG A 103 11.62 15.30 -12.85
N LEU A 104 10.58 14.59 -12.44
CA LEU A 104 10.02 13.47 -13.18
C LEU A 104 8.83 13.96 -14.01
N GLN A 105 8.73 13.49 -15.25
CA GLN A 105 7.61 13.77 -16.14
C GLN A 105 6.43 12.83 -15.83
N LEU A 106 5.90 12.90 -14.62
CA LEU A 106 4.75 12.13 -14.14
C LEU A 106 3.60 13.07 -13.73
N PRO A 107 2.35 12.58 -13.69
CA PRO A 107 1.20 13.40 -13.31
C PRO A 107 1.39 14.03 -11.92
N GLY A 108 1.15 15.34 -11.79
CA GLY A 108 1.33 16.05 -10.52
C GLY A 108 0.41 15.53 -9.40
N ASP A 109 -0.79 15.08 -9.75
CA ASP A 109 -1.74 14.52 -8.79
C ASP A 109 -1.25 13.17 -8.19
N LEU A 110 -0.40 12.43 -8.91
CA LEU A 110 0.22 11.20 -8.40
C LEU A 110 1.10 11.52 -7.19
N PHE A 111 1.89 12.60 -7.24
CA PHE A 111 2.73 13.04 -6.13
C PHE A 111 1.90 13.53 -4.94
N VAL A 112 0.81 14.26 -5.19
CA VAL A 112 -0.13 14.68 -4.13
C VAL A 112 -0.72 13.48 -3.41
N ARG A 113 -1.20 12.47 -4.15
CA ARG A 113 -1.74 11.23 -3.56
C ARG A 113 -0.65 10.42 -2.85
N THR A 114 0.57 10.41 -3.38
CA THR A 114 1.73 9.76 -2.73
C THR A 114 2.08 10.42 -1.39
N ASP A 115 2.06 11.76 -1.30
CA ASP A 115 2.29 12.48 -0.04
C ASP A 115 1.15 12.25 0.97
N LYS A 116 -0.08 12.10 0.48
CA LYS A 116 -1.20 11.69 1.33
C LYS A 116 -0.96 10.31 1.93
N LEU A 117 -0.50 9.34 1.13
CA LEU A 117 -0.15 8.00 1.64
C LEU A 117 0.98 8.04 2.67
N ARG A 118 2.03 8.84 2.43
CA ARG A 118 3.09 9.05 3.44
C ARG A 118 2.49 9.51 4.76
N SER A 119 1.56 10.46 4.72
CA SER A 119 0.91 11.01 5.92
C SER A 119 0.03 9.97 6.63
N LEU A 120 -0.70 9.13 5.88
CA LEU A 120 -1.52 8.04 6.42
C LEU A 120 -0.68 6.89 7.01
N ARG A 121 0.48 6.61 6.42
CA ARG A 121 1.42 5.57 6.86
C ARG A 121 2.18 5.96 8.13
N ASN A 122 2.54 7.24 8.26
CA ASN A 122 3.40 7.72 9.34
C ASN A 122 2.97 7.30 10.76
N PRO A 123 1.68 7.36 11.16
CA PRO A 123 1.26 6.91 12.48
C PRO A 123 1.52 5.42 12.78
N PHE A 124 1.66 4.58 11.76
CA PHE A 124 1.93 3.14 11.93
C PHE A 124 3.42 2.81 12.01
N THR A 125 4.29 3.74 11.62
CA THR A 125 5.75 3.49 11.53
C THR A 125 6.58 4.42 12.40
N HIS A 126 5.99 5.55 12.80
CA HIS A 126 6.62 6.53 13.66
C HIS A 126 5.69 6.79 14.84
N ARG A 127 6.26 6.83 16.04
CA ARG A 127 5.51 7.26 17.22
C ARG A 127 5.12 8.73 17.04
N LYS A 128 3.82 8.99 16.94
CA LYS A 128 3.26 10.34 16.89
C LYS A 128 2.70 10.73 18.25
N ALA A 129 2.54 12.04 18.46
CA ALA A 129 1.79 12.54 19.61
C ALA A 129 0.33 12.01 19.54
N PRO A 130 -0.31 11.70 20.68
CA PRO A 130 -1.66 11.10 20.70
C PRO A 130 -2.74 11.93 20.01
N ASP A 131 -2.56 13.25 19.90
CA ASP A 131 -3.47 14.24 19.33
C ASP A 131 -3.18 14.58 17.86
N HIS A 132 -2.19 13.94 17.24
CA HIS A 132 -1.85 14.20 15.84
C HIS A 132 -3.05 13.89 14.94
N ALA A 133 -3.39 14.81 14.02
CA ALA A 133 -4.60 14.73 13.20
C ALA A 133 -4.69 13.44 12.36
N ASP A 134 -3.57 12.99 11.81
CA ASP A 134 -3.51 11.74 11.03
C ASP A 134 -3.46 10.46 11.89
N ALA A 135 -3.30 10.56 13.21
CA ALA A 135 -3.24 9.38 14.06
C ALA A 135 -4.55 8.57 13.96
N PHE A 136 -4.42 7.25 13.93
CA PHE A 136 -5.56 6.36 13.69
C PHE A 136 -6.68 6.54 14.72
N GLY A 137 -6.33 6.71 16.01
CA GLY A 137 -7.28 7.00 17.08
C GLY A 137 -8.01 8.32 16.87
N THR A 138 -7.29 9.39 16.53
CA THR A 138 -7.87 10.71 16.24
C THR A 138 -8.84 10.64 15.07
N ARG A 139 -8.47 9.94 13.99
CA ARG A 139 -9.33 9.75 12.81
C ARG A 139 -10.58 8.95 13.13
N PHE A 140 -10.46 7.90 13.93
CA PHE A 140 -11.60 7.11 14.40
C PHE A 140 -12.60 7.98 15.19
N LEU A 141 -12.11 8.76 16.15
CA LEU A 141 -12.94 9.66 16.95
C LEU A 141 -13.62 10.75 16.10
N ALA A 142 -12.90 11.30 15.12
CA ALA A 142 -13.42 12.34 14.24
C ALA A 142 -14.47 11.83 13.25
N GLN A 143 -14.22 10.67 12.61
CA GLN A 143 -15.07 10.16 11.53
C GLN A 143 -16.30 9.41 12.04
N LYS A 144 -16.26 8.85 13.26
CA LYS A 144 -17.35 8.01 13.81
C LYS A 144 -17.72 6.83 12.91
N VAL A 145 -16.74 6.32 12.17
CA VAL A 145 -16.86 5.16 11.27
C VAL A 145 -16.12 3.98 11.90
N HIS A 146 -16.57 2.76 11.66
CA HIS A 146 -15.91 1.54 12.14
C HIS A 146 -14.42 1.53 11.74
N PRO A 147 -13.46 1.24 12.65
CA PRO A 147 -12.03 1.34 12.39
C PRO A 147 -11.56 0.59 11.13
N THR A 148 -12.12 -0.60 10.88
CA THR A 148 -11.84 -1.40 9.68
C THR A 148 -12.18 -0.68 8.38
N LYS A 149 -13.24 0.13 8.33
CA LYS A 149 -13.63 0.86 7.12
C LYS A 149 -12.69 2.03 6.84
N ILE A 150 -12.15 2.66 7.89
CA ILE A 150 -11.11 3.68 7.76
C ILE A 150 -9.85 3.06 7.15
N LEU A 151 -9.40 1.93 7.71
CA LEU A 151 -8.21 1.23 7.20
C LEU A 151 -8.42 0.65 5.79
N GLU A 152 -9.61 0.14 5.49
CA GLU A 152 -9.94 -0.35 4.14
C GLU A 152 -9.90 0.77 3.11
N ALA A 153 -10.36 1.98 3.46
CA ALA A 153 -10.27 3.15 2.59
C ALA A 153 -8.81 3.59 2.37
N ASP A 154 -8.00 3.62 3.42
CA ASP A 154 -6.57 3.93 3.31
C ASP A 154 -5.84 2.92 2.44
N ALA A 155 -6.13 1.64 2.62
CA ALA A 155 -5.52 0.58 1.84
C ALA A 155 -6.00 0.61 0.37
N LYS A 156 -7.26 0.96 0.10
CA LYS A 156 -7.73 1.19 -1.28
C LYS A 156 -6.93 2.29 -1.96
N LEU A 157 -6.78 3.45 -1.32
CA LEU A 157 -5.95 4.53 -1.85
C LEU A 157 -4.50 4.04 -2.08
N ALA A 158 -3.94 3.26 -1.14
CA ALA A 158 -2.59 2.75 -1.26
C ALA A 158 -2.41 1.81 -2.47
N MET A 159 -3.35 0.87 -2.66
CA MET A 159 -3.32 -0.06 -3.79
C MET A 159 -3.49 0.67 -5.13
N GLU A 160 -4.39 1.65 -5.20
CA GLU A 160 -4.62 2.45 -6.41
C GLU A 160 -3.34 3.18 -6.84
N VAL A 161 -2.75 3.95 -5.92
CA VAL A 161 -1.53 4.73 -6.19
C VAL A 161 -0.35 3.80 -6.50
N MET A 162 -0.21 2.67 -5.80
CA MET A 162 0.83 1.68 -6.07
C MET A 162 0.74 1.12 -7.48
N TYR A 163 -0.46 0.73 -7.94
CA TYR A 163 -0.63 0.21 -9.31
C TYR A 163 -0.42 1.27 -10.37
N GLU A 164 -0.76 2.52 -10.08
CA GLU A 164 -0.48 3.62 -11.00
C GLU A 164 1.02 3.90 -11.12
N TRP A 165 1.75 3.93 -9.99
CA TRP A 165 3.21 3.98 -10.01
C TRP A 165 3.80 2.83 -10.81
N PHE A 166 3.36 1.60 -10.53
CA PHE A 166 3.81 0.42 -11.26
C PHE A 166 3.54 0.53 -12.76
N ARG A 167 2.36 1.01 -13.18
CA ARG A 167 2.01 1.19 -14.59
C ARG A 167 2.89 2.23 -15.29
N LEU A 168 3.10 3.37 -14.64
CA LEU A 168 3.83 4.50 -15.24
C LEU A 168 5.35 4.28 -15.27
N THR A 169 5.86 3.39 -14.41
CA THR A 169 7.29 3.07 -14.31
C THR A 169 7.63 1.69 -14.88
N LEU A 170 6.63 0.98 -15.40
CA LEU A 170 6.83 -0.33 -16.01
C LEU A 170 7.82 -0.22 -17.17
N LYS A 171 8.92 -0.96 -17.07
CA LYS A 171 9.85 -1.13 -18.17
C LYS A 171 9.35 -2.32 -19.00
N SER A 172 8.94 -2.06 -20.25
CA SER A 172 8.72 -3.15 -21.21
C SER A 172 10.07 -3.80 -21.52
N ALA A 173 10.12 -5.13 -21.48
CA ALA A 173 11.28 -5.94 -21.88
C ALA A 173 11.61 -5.75 -23.37
#